data_AF-A0A914Y0H9-F1
#
_entry.id   AF-A0A914Y0H9-F1
#
_cell.length_a   1.000
_cell.length_b   1.000
_cell.length_c   1.000
_cell.angle_alpha   90.00
_cell.angle_beta   90.00
_cell.angle_gamma   90.00
#
_symmetry.space_group_name_H-M   'P 1'
#
loop_
_entity.id
_entity.type
_entity.pdbx_description
1 polymer ?
#
loop_
_entity_poly.entity_id
_entity_poly.type
_entity_poly.pdbx_seq_one_letter_code
_entity_poly.pdbx_strand_id
1 'polypeptide(L)'
;MADFGTLKGLTITMIKHPNSLKVLGELDELCQRAKKTNTPTVLFDGPVRLLCPLAPNNVNTMAGAAIAAHNLGFDNTRAKLIADPALTNWHIVEIEVTGPNGFSTKTRRENPAAPGAVTGSATYMSFLASIVQSFYKPPGISIS
;
A
#
# COMPACT_ATOMS: atom_id res chain seq x y z
N MET A 1 -6.32 6.57 16.93
CA MET A 1 -7.19 5.38 17.13
C MET A 1 -6.37 4.17 17.57
N ALA A 2 -5.24 3.88 16.92
CA ALA A 2 -4.37 2.77 17.32
C ALA A 2 -3.86 2.91 18.77
N ASP A 3 -3.38 4.11 19.16
CA ASP A 3 -2.85 4.36 20.52
C ASP A 3 -3.87 4.13 21.64
N PHE A 4 -5.15 4.26 21.32
CA PHE A 4 -6.27 4.04 22.25
C PHE A 4 -6.87 2.62 22.11
N GLY A 5 -6.31 1.75 21.27
CA GLY A 5 -6.83 0.40 21.01
C GLY A 5 -8.21 0.36 20.33
N THR A 6 -8.67 1.49 19.78
CA THR A 6 -10.02 1.63 19.20
C THR A 6 -10.06 1.38 17.69
N LEU A 7 -8.91 1.30 17.02
CA LEU A 7 -8.85 0.90 15.61
C LEU A 7 -9.27 -0.58 15.48
N LYS A 8 -10.38 -0.84 14.80
CA LYS A 8 -10.97 -2.20 14.65
C LYS A 8 -10.64 -2.86 13.33
N GLY A 9 -10.32 -2.08 12.30
CA GLY A 9 -9.96 -2.62 11.00
C GLY A 9 -9.22 -1.58 10.17
N LEU A 10 -8.28 -2.08 9.37
CA LEU A 10 -7.52 -1.29 8.42
C LEU A 10 -7.31 -2.12 7.15
N THR A 11 -7.85 -1.64 6.04
CA THR A 11 -7.65 -2.22 4.71
C THR A 11 -6.95 -1.21 3.82
N ILE A 12 -5.85 -1.63 3.20
CA ILE A 12 -5.14 -0.85 2.20
C ILE A 12 -5.28 -1.57 0.86
N THR A 13 -5.88 -0.89 -0.12
CA THR A 13 -5.92 -1.37 -1.51
C THR A 13 -4.94 -0.57 -2.35
N MET A 14 -4.04 -1.27 -3.04
CA MET A 14 -3.18 -0.69 -4.07
C MET A 14 -3.60 -1.17 -5.45
N ILE A 15 -3.78 -0.22 -6.37
CA ILE A 15 -4.08 -0.50 -7.77
C ILE A 15 -2.97 0.15 -8.60
N LYS A 16 -2.30 -0.66 -9.41
CA LYS A 16 -1.20 -0.21 -10.27
C LYS A 16 -1.29 -0.89 -11.63
N HIS A 17 -0.66 -0.25 -12.62
CA HIS A 17 -0.41 -0.91 -13.89
C HIS A 17 0.40 -2.21 -13.67
N PRO A 18 0.09 -3.32 -14.35
CA PRO A 18 0.85 -4.57 -14.22
C PRO A 18 2.35 -4.41 -14.46
N ASN A 19 2.77 -3.50 -15.35
CA ASN A 19 4.20 -3.22 -15.59
C ASN A 19 4.90 -2.53 -14.39
N SER A 20 4.15 -1.91 -13.49
CA SER A 20 4.67 -1.24 -12.29
C SER A 20 4.78 -2.19 -11.08
N LEU A 21 4.37 -3.45 -11.23
CA LEU A 21 4.34 -4.46 -10.18
C LEU A 21 5.53 -5.43 -10.31
N LYS A 22 6.39 -5.43 -9.29
CA LYS A 22 7.53 -6.34 -9.12
C LYS A 22 7.18 -7.38 -8.06
N VAL A 23 6.31 -8.31 -8.46
CA VAL A 23 5.76 -9.37 -7.61
C VAL A 23 6.48 -10.70 -7.87
N LEU A 24 6.42 -11.60 -6.90
CA LEU A 24 7.14 -12.89 -6.88
C LEU A 24 6.14 -14.05 -6.72
N GLY A 25 6.59 -15.26 -7.08
CA GLY A 25 5.81 -16.48 -6.94
C GLY A 25 4.51 -16.45 -7.77
N GLU A 26 3.43 -16.99 -7.21
CA GLU A 26 2.12 -17.07 -7.87
C GLU A 26 1.54 -15.72 -8.30
N LEU A 27 1.95 -14.62 -7.65
CA LEU A 27 1.50 -13.27 -7.99
C LEU A 27 2.01 -12.81 -9.35
N ASP A 28 3.17 -13.28 -9.81
CA ASP A 28 3.69 -12.94 -11.13
C ASP A 28 2.82 -13.54 -12.23
N GLU A 29 2.39 -14.79 -12.09
CA GLU A 29 1.50 -15.45 -13.05
C GLU A 29 0.16 -14.71 -13.17
N LEU A 30 -0.41 -14.29 -12.04
CA LEU A 30 -1.62 -13.46 -11.97
C LEU A 30 -1.39 -12.11 -12.67
N CYS A 31 -0.23 -11.49 -12.46
CA CYS A 31 0.13 -10.21 -13.07
C CYS A 31 0.30 -10.32 -14.59
N GLN A 32 0.96 -11.39 -15.07
CA GLN A 32 1.08 -11.66 -16.51
C GLN A 32 -0.28 -11.95 -17.15
N ARG A 33 -1.18 -12.63 -16.44
CA ARG A 33 -2.55 -12.85 -16.91
C ARG A 33 -3.28 -11.53 -17.10
N ALA A 34 -3.20 -10.61 -16.14
CA ALA A 34 -3.81 -9.28 -16.23
C ALA A 34 -3.35 -8.53 -17.49
N LYS A 35 -2.05 -8.62 -17.84
CA LYS A 35 -1.50 -8.05 -19.08
C LYS A 35 -2.08 -8.70 -20.33
N LYS A 36 -2.16 -10.03 -20.36
CA LYS A 36 -2.63 -10.80 -21.53
C LYS A 36 -4.12 -10.60 -21.79
N THR A 37 -4.94 -10.60 -20.74
CA THR A 37 -6.40 -10.45 -20.85
C THR A 37 -6.83 -8.99 -20.92
N ASN A 38 -5.93 -8.06 -20.63
CA ASN A 38 -6.22 -6.63 -20.52
C ASN A 38 -7.38 -6.34 -19.54
N THR A 39 -7.45 -7.08 -18.43
CA THR A 39 -8.50 -6.95 -17.42
C THR A 39 -7.92 -6.75 -16.01
N PRO A 40 -8.57 -5.92 -15.17
CA PRO A 40 -8.19 -5.79 -13.77
C PRO A 40 -8.20 -7.14 -13.06
N THR A 41 -7.11 -7.46 -12.36
CA THR A 41 -6.93 -8.74 -11.67
C THR A 41 -6.48 -8.47 -10.24
N VAL A 42 -7.19 -9.06 -9.27
CA VAL A 42 -6.74 -9.09 -7.88
C VAL A 42 -5.58 -10.08 -7.79
N LEU A 43 -4.40 -9.58 -7.47
CA LEU A 43 -3.22 -10.42 -7.26
C LEU A 43 -3.26 -11.04 -5.86
N PHE A 44 -3.58 -10.22 -4.87
CA PHE A 44 -3.55 -10.64 -3.47
C PHE A 44 -4.66 -9.97 -2.68
N ASP A 45 -5.24 -10.71 -1.74
CA ASP A 45 -6.20 -10.19 -0.79
C ASP A 45 -6.13 -10.91 0.57
N GLY A 46 -5.49 -10.29 1.56
CA GLY A 46 -5.19 -10.96 2.84
C GLY A 46 -4.30 -10.13 3.77
N PRO A 47 -3.69 -10.74 4.81
CA PRO A 47 -2.81 -10.04 5.75
C PRO A 47 -1.58 -9.41 5.09
N VAL A 48 -1.18 -8.22 5.54
CA VAL A 48 0.05 -7.54 5.09
C VAL A 48 1.27 -8.45 5.27
N ARG A 49 1.34 -9.23 6.36
CA ARG A 49 2.45 -10.16 6.64
C ARG A 49 2.76 -11.09 5.47
N LEU A 50 1.73 -11.64 4.83
CA LEU A 50 1.87 -12.61 3.75
C LEU A 50 2.21 -11.95 2.41
N LEU A 51 1.76 -10.71 2.21
CA LEU A 51 2.06 -9.97 0.98
C LEU A 51 3.50 -9.45 0.93
N CYS A 52 4.06 -9.01 2.07
CA CYS A 52 5.40 -8.44 2.14
C CYS A 52 6.49 -9.28 1.43
N PRO A 53 6.62 -10.60 1.65
CA PRO A 53 7.62 -11.41 0.95
C PRO A 53 7.34 -11.59 -0.55
N LEU A 54 6.08 -11.48 -0.97
CA LEU A 54 5.66 -11.67 -2.37
C LEU A 54 5.76 -10.38 -3.21
N ALA A 55 5.75 -9.19 -2.59
CA ALA A 55 5.78 -7.91 -3.29
C ALA A 55 6.68 -6.86 -2.61
N PRO A 56 7.93 -7.19 -2.22
CA PRO A 56 8.75 -6.37 -1.33
C PRO A 56 9.02 -4.95 -1.85
N ASN A 57 9.05 -4.77 -3.17
CA ASN A 57 9.32 -3.47 -3.79
C ASN A 57 8.10 -2.54 -3.87
N ASN A 58 6.89 -3.06 -3.65
CA ASN A 58 5.66 -2.33 -3.94
C ASN A 58 4.86 -1.96 -2.70
N VAL A 59 5.04 -2.67 -1.58
CA VAL A 59 4.09 -2.65 -0.46
C VAL A 59 4.59 -1.92 0.78
N ASN A 60 5.63 -1.10 0.66
CA ASN A 60 6.16 -0.29 1.77
C ASN A 60 5.08 0.58 2.43
N THR A 61 4.13 1.15 1.68
CA THR A 61 3.02 1.90 2.28
C THR A 61 2.10 1.01 3.12
N MET A 62 1.85 -0.23 2.70
CA MET A 62 1.04 -1.19 3.46
C MET A 62 1.76 -1.63 4.74
N ALA A 63 3.07 -1.88 4.65
CA ALA A 63 3.90 -2.18 5.81
C ALA A 63 3.94 -1.01 6.80
N GLY A 64 4.13 0.23 6.31
CA GLY A 64 4.08 1.44 7.14
C GLY A 64 2.72 1.63 7.82
N ALA A 65 1.63 1.34 7.10
CA ALA A 65 0.29 1.39 7.68
C ALA A 65 0.08 0.34 8.78
N ALA A 66 0.61 -0.88 8.61
CA ALA A 66 0.58 -1.93 9.63
C ALA A 66 1.42 -1.57 10.87
N ILE A 67 2.55 -0.88 10.69
CA ILE A 67 3.37 -0.36 11.80
C ILE A 67 2.60 0.74 12.55
N ALA A 68 1.99 1.69 11.83
CA ALA A 68 1.21 2.77 12.45
C ALA A 68 -0.03 2.23 13.19
N ALA A 69 -0.69 1.23 12.61
CA ALA A 69 -1.79 0.47 13.22
C ALA A 69 -1.26 -0.61 14.17
N HIS A 70 -0.38 -0.25 15.10
CA HIS A 70 0.32 -1.19 15.97
C HIS A 70 -0.59 -2.12 16.79
N ASN A 71 -1.83 -1.74 17.07
CA ASN A 71 -2.81 -2.61 17.73
C ASN A 71 -3.41 -3.70 16.82
N LEU A 72 -3.31 -3.54 15.49
CA LEU A 72 -3.66 -4.55 14.48
C LEU A 72 -2.41 -5.30 13.98
N GLY A 73 -1.32 -4.56 13.74
CA GLY A 73 -0.06 -5.08 13.22
C GLY A 73 -0.19 -5.66 11.81
N PHE A 74 0.83 -6.44 11.41
CA PHE A 74 0.91 -7.04 10.07
C PHE A 74 -0.10 -8.15 9.82
N ASP A 75 -0.57 -8.81 10.88
CA ASP A 75 -1.48 -9.96 10.81
C ASP A 75 -2.93 -9.54 10.63
N ASN A 76 -3.34 -8.43 11.26
CA ASN A 76 -4.74 -7.96 11.21
C ASN A 76 -4.93 -6.71 10.33
N THR A 77 -3.87 -6.17 9.75
CA THR A 77 -3.97 -5.19 8.66
C THR A 77 -4.14 -5.93 7.34
N ARG A 78 -5.19 -5.59 6.59
CA ARG A 78 -5.54 -6.26 5.33
C ARG A 78 -4.95 -5.50 4.14
N ALA A 79 -4.27 -6.22 3.27
CA ALA A 79 -3.74 -5.73 2.01
C ALA A 79 -4.54 -6.31 0.84
N LYS A 80 -4.90 -5.46 -0.11
CA LYS A 80 -5.45 -5.84 -1.41
C LYS A 80 -4.59 -5.26 -2.52
N LEU A 81 -4.01 -6.11 -3.36
CA LEU A 81 -3.16 -5.69 -4.47
C LEU A 81 -3.85 -6.04 -5.79
N ILE A 82 -4.03 -5.03 -6.65
CA ILE A 82 -4.73 -5.15 -7.92
C ILE A 82 -3.82 -4.68 -9.04
N ALA A 83 -3.71 -5.51 -10.07
CA ALA A 83 -3.08 -5.18 -11.34
C ALA A 83 -4.16 -4.72 -12.33
N ASP A 84 -4.11 -3.47 -12.77
CA ASP A 84 -5.09 -2.89 -13.68
C ASP A 84 -4.40 -2.28 -14.92
N PRO A 85 -4.50 -2.93 -16.09
CA PRO A 85 -3.93 -2.43 -17.35
C PRO A 85 -4.45 -1.05 -17.79
N ALA A 86 -5.63 -0.61 -17.31
CA ALA A 86 -6.18 0.69 -17.68
C ALA A 86 -5.49 1.87 -16.96
N LEU A 87 -4.73 1.62 -15.89
CA LEU A 87 -4.01 2.65 -15.13
C LEU A 87 -2.71 3.04 -15.83
N THR A 88 -2.82 3.84 -16.88
CA THR A 88 -1.63 4.28 -17.63
C THR A 88 -0.89 5.44 -16.99
N ASN A 89 -1.54 6.23 -16.13
CA ASN A 89 -0.99 7.48 -15.61
C ASN A 89 -1.00 7.61 -14.08
N TRP A 90 -1.50 6.60 -13.37
CA TRP A 90 -1.80 6.72 -11.95
C TRP A 90 -1.44 5.47 -11.14
N HIS A 91 -0.94 5.69 -9.93
CA HIS A 91 -1.00 4.72 -8.85
C HIS A 91 -2.10 5.12 -7.87
N ILE A 92 -3.00 4.19 -7.59
CA ILE A 92 -4.09 4.41 -6.65
C ILE A 92 -3.77 3.69 -5.34
N VAL A 93 -3.95 4.41 -4.23
CA VAL A 93 -3.98 3.82 -2.89
C VAL A 93 -5.29 4.20 -2.23
N GLU A 94 -6.05 3.21 -1.82
CA GLU A 94 -7.25 3.39 -1.01
C GLU A 94 -6.98 2.88 0.40
N ILE A 95 -7.46 3.63 1.39
CA ILE A 95 -7.35 3.26 2.80
C ILE A 95 -8.75 3.29 3.38
N GLU A 96 -9.17 2.18 3.96
CA GLU A 96 -10.41 2.05 4.71
C GLU A 96 -10.07 1.75 6.17
N VAL A 97 -10.64 2.54 7.07
CA VAL A 97 -10.44 2.47 8.52
C VAL A 97 -11.79 2.22 9.17
N THR A 98 -11.87 1.27 10.10
CA THR A 98 -13.06 1.05 10.93
C THR A 98 -12.76 1.21 12.42
N GLY A 99 -13.73 1.74 13.15
CA GLY A 99 -13.67 2.02 14.57
C GLY A 99 -14.89 1.51 15.33
N PRO A 100 -15.03 1.87 16.61
CA PRO A 100 -16.18 1.50 17.43
C PRO A 100 -17.48 2.12 16.87
N ASN A 101 -18.61 1.53 17.23
CA ASN A 101 -19.95 2.07 16.92
C ASN A 101 -20.22 2.30 15.43
N GLY A 102 -19.63 1.49 14.56
CA GLY A 102 -19.83 1.59 13.11
C GLY A 102 -19.07 2.74 12.45
N PHE A 103 -18.14 3.42 13.16
CA PHE A 103 -17.28 4.42 12.54
C PHE A 103 -16.50 3.81 11.38
N SER A 104 -16.56 4.44 10.21
CA SER A 104 -15.77 4.08 9.04
C SER A 104 -15.31 5.33 8.31
N THR A 105 -14.10 5.28 7.74
CA THR A 105 -13.58 6.32 6.85
C THR A 105 -12.85 5.68 5.69
N LYS A 106 -13.12 6.17 4.49
CA LYS A 106 -12.41 5.78 3.28
C LYS A 106 -11.69 6.98 2.68
N THR A 107 -10.43 6.80 2.33
CA THR A 107 -9.65 7.77 1.56
C THR A 107 -9.15 7.12 0.29
N ARG A 108 -8.98 7.94 -0.76
CA ARG A 108 -8.43 7.50 -2.04
C ARG A 108 -7.40 8.53 -2.49
N ARG A 109 -6.19 8.06 -2.74
CA ARG A 109 -5.06 8.85 -3.23
C ARG A 109 -4.71 8.39 -4.63
N GLU A 110 -4.70 9.33 -5.56
CA GLU A 110 -4.22 9.14 -6.93
C GLU A 110 -2.88 9.86 -7.08
N ASN A 111 -1.82 9.11 -7.37
CA ASN A 111 -0.49 9.67 -7.54
C ASN A 111 -0.05 9.49 -9.00
N PRO A 112 0.35 10.55 -9.72
CA PRO A 112 0.83 10.41 -11.08
C PRO A 112 2.00 9.43 -11.19
N ALA A 113 1.92 8.50 -12.13
CA ALA A 113 2.94 7.49 -12.38
C ALA A 113 2.78 6.94 -13.81
N ALA A 114 3.88 6.93 -14.57
CA ALA A 114 3.91 6.27 -15.87
C ALA A 114 3.94 4.73 -15.73
N PRO A 115 3.50 3.96 -16.74
CA PRO A 115 3.58 2.51 -16.68
C PRO A 115 5.03 2.05 -16.52
N GLY A 116 5.28 1.11 -15.62
CA GLY A 116 6.64 0.62 -15.32
C GLY A 116 7.33 1.35 -14.16
N ALA A 117 6.85 2.53 -13.78
CA ALA A 117 7.32 3.19 -12.57
C ALA A 117 6.84 2.40 -11.34
N VAL A 118 7.75 1.93 -10.49
CA VAL A 118 7.39 1.19 -9.26
C VAL A 118 6.72 2.11 -8.22
N THR A 119 7.07 3.40 -8.28
CA THR A 119 6.74 4.47 -7.33
C THR A 119 6.27 5.70 -8.09
N GLY A 120 5.27 6.42 -7.57
CA GLY A 120 4.76 7.65 -8.21
C GLY A 120 5.53 8.90 -7.78
N SER A 121 5.32 10.01 -8.48
CA SER A 121 6.15 11.23 -8.37
C SER A 121 6.16 11.86 -6.97
N ALA A 122 5.04 11.80 -6.22
CA ALA A 122 4.95 12.38 -4.87
C ALA A 122 5.99 11.83 -3.88
N THR A 123 6.52 10.62 -4.10
CA THR A 123 7.51 10.02 -3.20
C THR A 123 8.79 10.82 -3.12
N TYR A 124 9.20 11.49 -4.20
CA TYR A 124 10.38 12.36 -4.19
C TYR A 124 10.26 13.47 -3.13
N MET A 125 9.11 14.16 -3.10
CA MET A 125 8.87 15.22 -2.13
C MET A 125 8.75 14.69 -0.70
N SER A 126 8.20 13.48 -0.51
CA SER A 126 8.16 12.84 0.81
C SER A 126 9.55 12.53 1.36
N PHE A 127 10.49 12.09 0.51
CA PHE A 127 11.88 11.88 0.91
C PHE A 127 12.56 13.19 1.32
N LEU A 128 12.40 14.25 0.53
CA LEU A 128 12.96 15.56 0.87
C LEU A 128 12.42 16.09 2.20
N ALA A 129 11.11 16.01 2.43
CA ALA A 129 10.49 16.40 3.69
C ALA A 129 11.03 15.59 4.88
N SER A 130 11.30 14.29 4.67
CA SER A 130 11.87 13.42 5.72
C SER A 130 13.29 13.84 6.11
N ILE A 131 14.12 14.29 5.15
CA ILE A 131 15.47 14.82 5.43
C ILE A 131 15.38 16.11 6.25
N VAL A 132 14.45 17.01 5.92
CA VAL A 132 14.27 18.26 6.67
C VAL A 132 13.83 17.99 8.11
N GLN A 133 12.94 17.00 8.31
CA GLN A 133 12.45 16.65 9.64
C GLN A 133 13.49 15.92 10.49
N SER A 134 14.40 15.14 9.89
CA SER A 134 15.36 14.31 10.64
C SER A 134 16.31 15.13 11.52
N PHE A 135 16.60 16.39 11.15
CA PHE A 135 17.39 17.32 11.97
C PHE A 135 16.80 17.56 13.37
N TYR A 136 15.51 17.29 13.56
CA TYR A 136 14.78 17.56 14.81
C TYR A 136 14.28 16.28 15.50
N LYS A 137 14.68 15.10 15.02
CA LYS A 137 14.23 13.80 15.57
C LYS A 137 15.36 13.12 16.34
N PRO A 138 15.03 12.41 17.45
CA PRO A 138 16.01 11.61 18.16
C PRO A 138 16.48 10.41 17.30
N PRO A 139 17.63 9.80 17.63
CA PRO A 139 18.07 8.56 16.98
C PRO A 139 17.02 7.45 17.11
N GLY A 140 16.70 6.76 16.01
CA GLY A 140 15.76 5.64 15.99
C GLY A 140 14.78 5.67 14.82
N ILE A 141 13.73 4.83 14.90
CA ILE A 141 12.64 4.79 13.92
C ILE A 141 11.62 5.86 14.30
N SER A 142 11.40 6.84 13.41
CA SER A 142 10.35 7.87 13.56
C SER A 142 9.21 7.58 12.58
N ILE A 143 7.97 7.53 13.09
CA ILE A 143 6.76 7.20 12.31
C ILE A 143 5.82 8.41 12.18
N SER A 144 6.28 9.60 12.59
CA SER A 144 5.64 10.92 12.50
C SER A 144 6.72 11.99 12.61
#